data_AF-A0A166YZE9-F1
#
_entry.id   AF-A0A166YZE9-F1
#
_cell.length_a   1.000
_cell.length_b   1.000
_cell.length_c   1.000
_cell.angle_alpha   90.00
_cell.angle_beta   90.00
_cell.angle_gamma   90.00
#
_symmetry.space_group_name_H-M   'P 1'
#
loop_
_entity.id
_entity.type
_entity.pdbx_description
1 polymer ?
#
loop_
_entity_poly.entity_id
_entity_poly.type
_entity_poly.pdbx_seq_one_letter_code
_entity_poly.pdbx_strand_id
1 'polypeptide(L)'
;MSVSNARPLAIFTGYMVLAASLTAKSIGIIRGQQRVSSVQHGPARSTNRHAIAVFSILAAVSLATTWYHMFRFFEWSYVQWDSQQFWAAVVGGKPAGLRLGEWLRDTSLFRQAWASTLETGPRAWWSLQIFGFCANWSVLLAAQAQKRRIPHAWVFVLLGQVVAISFAANMSFLAILCSKVPTPAVSKSQKNRDETNPAVVSWHTVVLVITLLWATIIPAAIDHPRFLSLLLGPHLLAFAPLVLNKVLPSRFLGEPGWYWKAASMAWMLAVATKRVVDEGEALEIVLKTLYEHPAVSSVGWDVICCWVSSAAWFLIGTD
;
A
#
# COMPACT_ATOMS: atom_id res chain seq x y z
N MET A 1 -40.80 2.37 6.66
CA MET A 1 -40.29 1.77 5.40
C MET A 1 -38.96 1.09 5.72
N SER A 2 -38.83 -0.21 5.45
CA SER A 2 -37.57 -0.94 5.68
C SER A 2 -36.51 -0.48 4.67
N VAL A 3 -35.48 0.21 5.13
CA VAL A 3 -34.37 0.66 4.27
C VAL A 3 -33.60 -0.57 3.80
N SER A 4 -33.42 -0.72 2.49
CA SER A 4 -32.78 -1.89 1.88
C SER A 4 -31.30 -2.02 2.25
N ASN A 5 -30.90 -3.23 2.64
CA ASN A 5 -29.51 -3.58 2.94
C ASN A 5 -28.71 -4.04 1.70
N ALA A 6 -29.33 -4.04 0.52
CA ALA A 6 -28.70 -4.54 -0.70
C ALA A 6 -27.45 -3.72 -1.09
N ARG A 7 -27.50 -2.39 -0.94
CA ARG A 7 -26.39 -1.52 -1.34
C ARG A 7 -25.12 -1.73 -0.49
N PRO A 8 -25.16 -1.70 0.86
CA PRO A 8 -23.98 -1.98 1.69
C PRO A 8 -23.38 -3.36 1.44
N LEU A 9 -24.22 -4.40 1.32
CA LEU A 9 -23.79 -5.76 1.01
C LEU A 9 -23.13 -5.86 -0.37
N ALA A 10 -23.69 -5.20 -1.38
CA ALA A 10 -23.11 -5.15 -2.72
C ALA A 10 -21.77 -4.43 -2.75
N ILE A 11 -21.61 -3.33 -1.99
CA ILE A 11 -20.33 -2.60 -1.88
C ILE A 11 -19.27 -3.50 -1.24
N PHE A 12 -19.59 -4.13 -0.11
CA PHE A 12 -18.66 -5.01 0.61
C PHE A 12 -18.28 -6.23 -0.24
N THR A 13 -19.27 -6.90 -0.84
CA THR A 13 -19.03 -8.05 -1.73
C THR A 13 -18.22 -7.64 -2.96
N GLY A 14 -18.55 -6.49 -3.56
CA GLY A 14 -17.82 -5.93 -4.69
C GLY A 14 -16.36 -5.63 -4.35
N TYR A 15 -16.08 -5.12 -3.15
CA TYR A 15 -14.73 -4.91 -2.65
C TYR A 15 -13.95 -6.23 -2.52
N MET A 16 -14.57 -7.28 -1.97
CA MET A 16 -13.95 -8.61 -1.86
C MET A 16 -13.64 -9.23 -3.23
N VAL A 17 -14.59 -9.14 -4.17
CA VAL A 17 -14.40 -9.60 -5.55
C VAL A 17 -13.31 -8.80 -6.27
N LEU A 18 -13.25 -7.48 -6.05
CA LEU A 18 -12.21 -6.62 -6.60
C LEU A 18 -10.83 -7.03 -6.08
N ALA A 19 -10.68 -7.24 -4.77
CA ALA A 19 -9.44 -7.70 -4.14
C ALA A 19 -8.96 -9.03 -4.76
N ALA A 20 -9.84 -10.02 -4.86
CA ALA A 20 -9.53 -11.31 -5.45
C ALA A 20 -9.15 -11.21 -6.93
N SER A 21 -9.89 -10.40 -7.70
CA SER A 21 -9.66 -10.18 -9.13
C SER A 21 -8.32 -9.49 -9.40
N LEU A 22 -7.96 -8.49 -8.59
CA LEU A 22 -6.67 -7.80 -8.69
C LEU A 22 -5.51 -8.73 -8.34
N THR A 23 -5.66 -9.56 -7.30
CA THR A 23 -4.66 -10.57 -6.95
C THR A 23 -4.46 -11.58 -8.09
N ALA A 24 -5.54 -12.11 -8.65
CA ALA A 24 -5.48 -13.03 -9.79
C ALA A 24 -4.80 -12.38 -11.01
N LYS A 25 -5.13 -11.11 -11.30
CA LYS A 25 -4.50 -10.34 -12.38
C LYS A 25 -3.00 -10.12 -12.13
N SER A 26 -2.60 -9.76 -10.92
CA SER A 26 -1.19 -9.62 -10.52
C SER A 26 -0.41 -10.93 -10.72
N ILE A 27 -0.98 -12.07 -10.31
CA ILE A 27 -0.39 -13.40 -10.57
C ILE A 27 -0.27 -13.66 -12.08
N GLY A 28 -1.29 -13.30 -12.86
CA GLY A 28 -1.27 -13.40 -14.32
C GLY A 28 -0.14 -12.59 -14.97
N ILE A 29 0.08 -11.36 -14.50
CA ILE A 29 1.19 -10.50 -14.97
C ILE A 29 2.53 -11.16 -14.66
N ILE A 30 2.75 -11.63 -13.42
CA ILE A 30 4.00 -12.27 -13.00
C ILE A 30 4.28 -13.52 -13.85
N ARG A 31 3.29 -14.39 -14.01
CA ARG A 31 3.40 -15.61 -14.84
C ARG A 31 3.69 -15.28 -16.31
N GLY A 32 3.05 -14.24 -16.85
CA GLY A 32 3.31 -13.76 -18.20
C GLY A 32 4.77 -13.33 -18.38
N GLN A 33 5.28 -12.53 -17.44
CA GLN A 33 6.69 -12.09 -17.45
C GLN A 33 7.66 -13.27 -17.31
N GLN A 34 7.36 -14.24 -16.44
CA GLN A 34 8.16 -15.46 -16.30
C GLN A 34 8.27 -16.26 -17.60
N ARG A 35 7.14 -16.44 -18.32
CA ARG A 35 7.09 -17.17 -19.60
C ARG A 35 7.89 -16.48 -20.70
N VAL A 36 7.70 -15.17 -20.86
CA VAL A 36 8.52 -14.37 -21.80
C VAL A 36 10.00 -14.46 -21.41
N SER A 37 10.27 -14.51 -20.10
CA SER A 37 11.62 -14.63 -19.59
C SER A 37 12.29 -15.97 -19.92
N SER A 38 11.62 -17.09 -19.69
CA SER A 38 12.17 -18.44 -19.91
C SER A 38 12.46 -18.77 -21.37
N VAL A 39 11.70 -18.22 -22.31
CA VAL A 39 11.88 -18.52 -23.75
C VAL A 39 13.21 -17.97 -24.30
N GLN A 40 13.73 -16.85 -23.79
CA GLN A 40 14.93 -16.23 -24.39
C GLN A 40 16.25 -16.54 -23.68
N HIS A 41 16.26 -17.13 -22.48
CA HIS A 41 17.48 -17.51 -21.77
C HIS A 41 17.37 -18.97 -21.33
N GLY A 42 18.24 -19.82 -21.88
CA GLY A 42 18.44 -21.19 -21.41
C GLY A 42 18.86 -21.26 -19.92
N PRO A 43 19.29 -22.43 -19.42
CA PRO A 43 19.22 -22.84 -18.01
C PRO A 43 20.11 -22.07 -16.99
N ALA A 44 20.81 -21.01 -17.37
CA ALA A 44 21.66 -20.21 -16.48
C ALA A 44 20.82 -19.29 -15.57
N ARG A 45 20.19 -19.85 -14.52
CA ARG A 45 19.25 -19.09 -13.66
C ARG A 45 19.15 -19.59 -12.21
N SER A 46 20.27 -19.83 -11.52
CA SER A 46 20.24 -20.21 -10.09
C SER A 46 19.92 -19.04 -9.15
N THR A 47 20.45 -17.83 -9.41
CA THR A 47 20.40 -16.70 -8.45
C THR A 47 18.99 -16.13 -8.22
N ASN A 48 18.07 -16.23 -9.20
CA ASN A 48 16.73 -15.65 -9.08
C ASN A 48 15.70 -16.54 -8.37
N ARG A 49 15.95 -17.85 -8.21
CA ARG A 49 14.97 -18.75 -7.61
C ARG A 49 14.76 -18.47 -6.13
N HIS A 50 15.85 -18.20 -5.41
CA HIS A 50 15.79 -17.83 -3.99
C HIS A 50 15.04 -16.51 -3.79
N ALA A 51 15.33 -15.48 -4.59
CA ALA A 51 14.62 -14.21 -4.53
C ALA A 51 13.11 -14.38 -4.78
N ILE A 52 12.73 -15.13 -5.82
CA ILE A 52 11.32 -15.44 -6.11
C ILE A 52 10.66 -16.17 -4.94
N ALA A 53 11.34 -17.14 -4.32
CA ALA A 53 10.82 -17.86 -3.17
C ALA A 53 10.61 -16.91 -1.97
N VAL A 54 11.61 -16.09 -1.64
CA VAL A 54 11.54 -15.10 -0.54
C VAL A 54 10.37 -14.16 -0.74
N PHE A 55 10.23 -13.50 -1.89
CA PHE A 55 9.14 -12.56 -2.12
C PHE A 55 7.77 -13.24 -2.24
N SER A 56 7.71 -14.52 -2.63
CA SER A 56 6.46 -15.29 -2.60
C SER A 56 6.03 -15.60 -1.17
N ILE A 57 6.98 -15.99 -0.30
CA ILE A 57 6.73 -16.23 1.12
C ILE A 57 6.33 -14.92 1.81
N LEU A 58 7.07 -13.84 1.57
CA LEU A 58 6.75 -12.52 2.13
C LEU A 58 5.38 -12.03 1.65
N ALA A 59 4.99 -12.23 0.39
CA ALA A 59 3.65 -11.92 -0.07
C ALA A 59 2.59 -12.73 0.69
N ALA A 60 2.79 -14.04 0.86
CA ALA A 60 1.86 -14.90 1.59
C ALA A 60 1.74 -14.48 3.07
N VAL A 61 2.86 -14.20 3.74
CA VAL A 61 2.89 -13.73 5.13
C VAL A 61 2.20 -12.37 5.25
N SER A 62 2.55 -11.40 4.39
CA SER A 62 1.88 -10.09 4.31
C SER A 62 0.37 -10.21 4.19
N LEU A 63 -0.11 -11.06 3.28
CA LEU A 63 -1.54 -11.25 3.08
C LEU A 63 -2.19 -11.89 4.31
N ALA A 64 -1.58 -12.94 4.85
CA ALA A 64 -2.12 -13.68 5.99
C ALA A 64 -2.22 -12.81 7.25
N THR A 65 -1.16 -12.06 7.59
CA THR A 65 -1.13 -11.22 8.81
C THR A 65 -2.10 -10.04 8.70
N THR A 66 -2.08 -9.32 7.59
CA THR A 66 -2.96 -8.15 7.38
C THR A 66 -4.43 -8.55 7.37
N TRP A 67 -4.79 -9.62 6.64
CA TRP A 67 -6.18 -10.06 6.57
C TRP A 67 -6.68 -10.74 7.84
N TYR A 68 -5.81 -11.44 8.57
CA TYR A 68 -6.16 -11.94 9.90
C TYR A 68 -6.63 -10.80 10.81
N HIS A 69 -5.86 -9.71 10.88
CA HIS A 69 -6.23 -8.55 11.68
C HIS A 69 -7.41 -7.75 11.10
N MET A 70 -7.55 -7.68 9.78
CA MET A 70 -8.71 -7.08 9.13
C MET A 70 -10.01 -7.82 9.48
N PHE A 71 -10.01 -9.15 9.48
CA PHE A 71 -11.18 -9.93 9.90
C PHE A 71 -11.48 -9.77 11.39
N ARG A 72 -10.45 -9.70 12.25
CA ARG A 72 -10.62 -9.36 13.68
C ARG A 72 -11.20 -7.96 13.87
N PHE A 73 -10.86 -7.02 13.00
CA PHE A 73 -11.45 -5.68 13.01
C PHE A 73 -12.93 -5.72 12.58
N PHE A 74 -13.28 -6.49 11.56
CA PHE A 74 -14.68 -6.67 11.17
C PHE A 74 -15.51 -7.29 12.29
N GLU A 75 -14.99 -8.32 12.97
CA GLU A 75 -15.60 -8.93 14.15
C GLU A 75 -15.79 -7.89 15.27
N TRP A 76 -14.73 -7.18 15.63
CA TRP A 76 -14.76 -6.14 16.66
C TRP A 76 -15.78 -5.05 16.36
N SER A 77 -15.80 -4.55 15.12
CA SER A 77 -16.73 -3.51 14.66
C SER A 77 -18.18 -4.00 14.71
N TYR A 78 -18.42 -5.25 14.32
CA TYR A 78 -19.75 -5.86 14.40
C TYR A 78 -20.24 -6.00 15.84
N VAL A 79 -19.40 -6.55 16.74
CA VAL A 79 -19.75 -6.73 18.16
C VAL A 79 -20.00 -5.39 18.85
N GLN A 80 -19.16 -4.38 18.57
CA GLN A 80 -19.37 -3.04 19.10
C GLN A 80 -20.71 -2.45 18.62
N TRP A 81 -20.99 -2.52 17.33
CA TRP A 81 -22.26 -2.05 16.79
C TRP A 81 -23.47 -2.81 17.38
N ASP A 82 -23.39 -4.14 17.48
CA ASP A 82 -24.49 -4.95 17.98
C ASP A 82 -24.80 -4.67 19.45
N SER A 83 -23.76 -4.46 20.28
CA SER A 83 -23.94 -4.07 21.70
C SER A 83 -24.64 -2.72 21.87
N GLN A 84 -24.42 -1.75 20.97
CA GLN A 84 -25.14 -0.47 20.97
C GLN A 84 -26.60 -0.63 20.54
N GLN A 85 -26.87 -1.61 19.66
CA GLN A 85 -28.22 -1.92 19.19
C GLN A 85 -28.99 -2.84 20.14
N PHE A 86 -28.32 -3.49 21.10
CA PHE A 86 -28.92 -4.44 22.04
C PHE A 86 -30.11 -3.83 22.79
N TRP A 87 -29.97 -2.63 23.35
CA TRP A 87 -31.06 -1.96 24.07
C TRP A 87 -32.25 -1.62 23.16
N ALA A 88 -31.98 -1.24 21.91
CA ALA A 88 -33.04 -1.00 20.92
C ALA A 88 -33.72 -2.30 20.47
N ALA A 89 -33.01 -3.43 20.48
CA ALA A 89 -33.55 -4.74 20.15
C ALA A 89 -34.39 -5.34 21.29
N VAL A 90 -33.97 -5.17 22.55
CA VAL A 90 -34.70 -5.63 23.76
C VAL A 90 -36.05 -4.92 23.89
N VAL A 91 -36.09 -3.61 23.64
CA VAL A 91 -37.33 -2.83 23.70
C VAL A 91 -38.18 -3.03 22.43
N GLY A 92 -37.56 -3.29 21.28
CA GLY A 92 -38.22 -3.34 19.98
C GLY A 92 -38.56 -4.73 19.43
N GLY A 93 -38.26 -5.82 20.15
CA GLY A 93 -38.58 -7.19 19.73
C GLY A 93 -37.92 -7.65 18.42
N LYS A 94 -36.72 -7.13 18.10
CA LYS A 94 -36.04 -7.48 16.84
C LYS A 94 -35.52 -8.93 16.87
N PRO A 95 -35.58 -9.66 15.73
CA PRO A 95 -35.18 -11.06 15.67
C PRO A 95 -33.68 -11.26 15.95
N ALA A 96 -33.38 -12.29 16.73
CA ALA A 96 -32.02 -12.73 17.01
C ALA A 96 -31.40 -13.37 15.75
N GLY A 97 -30.33 -12.76 15.22
CA GLY A 97 -29.62 -13.26 14.03
C GLY A 97 -28.50 -12.32 13.58
N LEU A 98 -27.62 -12.82 12.71
CA LEU A 98 -26.53 -12.02 12.12
C LEU A 98 -27.09 -10.89 11.24
N ARG A 99 -26.87 -9.64 11.65
CA ARG A 99 -27.43 -8.44 11.00
C ARG A 99 -26.39 -7.69 10.16
N LEU A 100 -25.66 -8.42 9.32
CA LEU A 100 -24.53 -7.88 8.54
C LEU A 100 -24.92 -6.69 7.65
N GLY A 101 -26.10 -6.75 7.03
CA GLY A 101 -26.59 -5.69 6.16
C GLY A 101 -26.84 -4.37 6.90
N GLU A 102 -27.38 -4.44 8.12
CA GLU A 102 -27.62 -3.26 8.96
C GLU A 102 -26.31 -2.73 9.53
N TRP A 103 -25.43 -3.62 9.99
CA TRP A 103 -24.09 -3.26 10.47
C TRP A 103 -23.30 -2.48 9.41
N LEU A 104 -23.23 -3.00 8.18
CA LEU A 104 -22.52 -2.34 7.07
C LEU A 104 -23.17 -1.03 6.63
N ARG A 105 -24.49 -0.89 6.82
CA ARG A 105 -25.22 0.35 6.51
C ARG A 105 -24.91 1.44 7.53
N ASP A 106 -24.93 1.06 8.80
CA ASP A 106 -24.86 2.00 9.92
C ASP A 106 -23.40 2.30 10.32
N THR A 107 -22.44 1.46 9.88
CA THR A 107 -21.02 1.61 10.18
C THR A 107 -20.22 2.04 8.96
N SER A 108 -19.51 3.16 9.07
CA SER A 108 -18.51 3.56 8.08
C SER A 108 -17.17 2.88 8.39
N LEU A 109 -17.02 1.61 8.00
CA LEU A 109 -15.85 0.78 8.35
C LEU A 109 -14.50 1.44 8.02
N PHE A 110 -14.40 2.07 6.85
CA PHE A 110 -13.17 2.74 6.44
C PHE A 110 -12.85 3.96 7.31
N ARG A 111 -13.87 4.78 7.63
CA ARG A 111 -13.70 5.91 8.55
C ARG A 111 -13.34 5.43 9.95
N GLN A 112 -14.02 4.39 10.44
CA GLN A 112 -13.80 3.83 11.76
C GLN A 112 -12.36 3.29 11.88
N ALA A 113 -11.90 2.49 10.91
CA ALA A 113 -10.55 1.94 10.90
C ALA A 113 -9.49 3.05 10.96
N TRP A 114 -9.56 4.02 10.03
CA TRP A 114 -8.56 5.09 9.96
C TRP A 114 -8.62 6.09 11.11
N ALA A 115 -9.81 6.37 11.65
CA ALA A 115 -9.93 7.16 12.87
C ALA A 115 -9.24 6.43 14.03
N SER A 116 -9.53 5.15 14.24
CA SER A 116 -8.90 4.36 15.30
C SER A 116 -7.38 4.28 15.16
N THR A 117 -6.83 4.20 13.94
CA THR A 117 -5.38 4.08 13.73
C THR A 117 -4.62 5.40 13.76
N LEU A 118 -5.32 6.54 13.77
CA LEU A 118 -4.69 7.87 13.80
C LEU A 118 -5.03 8.66 15.07
N GLU A 119 -6.00 8.20 15.86
CA GLU A 119 -6.55 8.88 17.04
C GLU A 119 -5.50 9.40 18.01
N THR A 120 -4.50 8.59 18.33
CA THR A 120 -3.41 8.94 19.24
C THR A 120 -2.07 8.91 18.52
N GLY A 121 -1.09 9.67 19.01
CA GLY A 121 0.29 9.70 18.53
C GLY A 121 0.91 8.32 18.44
N PRO A 122 0.85 7.48 19.49
CA PRO A 122 1.36 6.10 19.44
C PRO A 122 0.70 5.22 18.37
N ARG A 123 -0.60 5.40 18.06
CA ARG A 123 -1.27 4.65 16.98
C ARG A 123 -0.92 5.23 15.61
N ALA A 124 -0.91 6.56 15.49
CA ALA A 124 -0.53 7.28 14.29
C ALA A 124 0.93 7.00 13.88
N TRP A 125 1.79 6.64 14.83
CA TRP A 125 3.18 6.28 14.57
C TRP A 125 3.31 5.13 13.56
N TRP A 126 2.46 4.10 13.69
CA TRP A 126 2.39 3.02 12.72
C TRP A 126 1.77 3.49 11.40
N SER A 127 0.62 4.16 11.47
CA SER A 127 -0.13 4.58 10.28
C SER A 127 0.61 5.55 9.38
N LEU A 128 1.41 6.47 9.93
CA LEU A 128 2.17 7.42 9.12
C LEU A 128 3.20 6.71 8.23
N GLN A 129 3.85 5.67 8.74
CA GLN A 129 4.86 4.92 7.99
C GLN A 129 4.27 4.24 6.75
N ILE A 130 3.00 3.80 6.79
CA ILE A 130 2.39 3.15 5.63
C ILE A 130 2.25 4.11 4.44
N PHE A 131 1.98 5.39 4.69
CA PHE A 131 1.97 6.41 3.64
C PHE A 131 3.36 6.64 3.06
N GLY A 132 4.39 6.66 3.92
CA GLY A 132 5.79 6.76 3.49
C GLY A 132 6.20 5.59 2.59
N PHE A 133 5.87 4.36 3.01
CA PHE A 133 6.10 3.16 2.20
C PHE A 133 5.35 3.20 0.88
N CYS A 134 4.05 3.52 0.91
CA CYS A 134 3.24 3.62 -0.30
C CYS A 134 3.82 4.63 -1.29
N ALA A 135 4.23 5.81 -0.82
CA ALA A 135 4.79 6.85 -1.67
C ALA A 135 6.13 6.41 -2.30
N ASN A 136 7.08 5.92 -1.50
CA ASN A 136 8.37 5.43 -1.99
C ASN A 136 8.21 4.25 -2.96
N TRP A 137 7.38 3.29 -2.60
CA TRP A 137 7.11 2.11 -3.43
C TRP A 137 6.42 2.47 -4.75
N SER A 138 5.45 3.41 -4.75
CA SER A 138 4.76 3.83 -5.96
C SER A 138 5.71 4.39 -7.02
N VAL A 139 6.71 5.16 -6.57
CA VAL A 139 7.74 5.74 -7.43
C VAL A 139 8.71 4.66 -7.93
N LEU A 140 9.19 3.79 -7.04
CA LEU A 140 10.03 2.64 -7.41
C LEU A 140 9.34 1.78 -8.47
N LEU A 141 8.07 1.43 -8.22
CA LEU A 141 7.28 0.64 -9.15
C LEU A 141 7.14 1.34 -10.50
N ALA A 142 6.89 2.64 -10.53
CA ALA A 142 6.80 3.38 -11.78
C ALA A 142 8.12 3.36 -12.56
N ALA A 143 9.24 3.66 -11.91
CA ALA A 143 10.55 3.62 -12.55
C ALA A 143 10.88 2.22 -13.10
N GLN A 144 10.67 1.17 -12.30
CA GLN A 144 10.96 -0.22 -12.68
C GLN A 144 9.99 -0.74 -13.74
N ALA A 145 8.70 -0.38 -13.67
CA ALA A 145 7.71 -0.75 -14.68
C ALA A 145 8.03 -0.15 -16.04
N GLN A 146 8.52 1.10 -16.08
CA GLN A 146 8.99 1.72 -17.33
C GLN A 146 10.26 1.03 -17.84
N LYS A 147 11.27 0.84 -16.98
CA LYS A 147 12.56 0.21 -17.33
C LYS A 147 12.37 -1.21 -17.87
N ARG A 148 11.45 -1.99 -17.29
CA ARG A 148 11.24 -3.41 -17.59
C ARG A 148 9.98 -3.69 -18.42
N ARG A 149 9.29 -2.64 -18.87
CA ARG A 149 8.04 -2.70 -19.66
C ARG A 149 6.96 -3.60 -19.03
N ILE A 150 6.76 -3.47 -17.72
CA ILE A 150 5.74 -4.24 -17.00
C ILE A 150 4.34 -3.72 -17.41
N PRO A 151 3.48 -4.56 -18.02
CA PRO A 151 2.16 -4.13 -18.44
C PRO A 151 1.26 -3.93 -17.22
N HIS A 152 0.37 -2.95 -17.32
CA HIS A 152 -0.67 -2.69 -16.31
C HIS A 152 -0.15 -2.56 -14.87
N ALA A 153 1.01 -1.94 -14.65
CA ALA A 153 1.58 -1.76 -13.31
C ALA A 153 0.65 -1.06 -12.30
N TRP A 154 -0.35 -0.31 -12.79
CA TRP A 154 -1.42 0.28 -11.97
C TRP A 154 -2.21 -0.76 -11.16
N VAL A 155 -2.25 -2.02 -11.62
CA VAL A 155 -2.92 -3.12 -10.91
C VAL A 155 -2.27 -3.36 -9.56
N PHE A 156 -0.93 -3.27 -9.47
CA PHE A 156 -0.23 -3.42 -8.20
C PHE A 156 -0.55 -2.25 -7.27
N VAL A 157 -0.50 -1.01 -7.75
CA VAL A 157 -0.86 0.17 -6.94
C VAL A 157 -2.28 0.05 -6.39
N LEU A 158 -3.25 -0.29 -7.25
CA LEU A 158 -4.64 -0.48 -6.82
C LEU A 158 -4.80 -1.64 -5.85
N LEU A 159 -4.08 -2.74 -6.05
CA LEU A 159 -4.04 -3.85 -5.12
C LEU A 159 -3.52 -3.40 -3.74
N GLY A 160 -2.53 -2.51 -3.70
CA GLY A 160 -2.03 -1.91 -2.47
C GLY A 160 -3.09 -1.08 -1.74
N GLN A 161 -3.89 -0.29 -2.48
CA GLN A 161 -4.97 0.51 -1.89
C GLN A 161 -6.14 -0.35 -1.38
N VAL A 162 -6.37 -1.52 -1.98
CA VAL A 162 -7.51 -2.39 -1.68
C VAL A 162 -7.16 -3.46 -0.66
N VAL A 163 -5.95 -4.00 -0.65
CA VAL A 163 -5.61 -5.21 0.12
C VAL A 163 -4.62 -4.88 1.24
N ALA A 164 -3.37 -4.60 0.88
CA ALA A 164 -2.29 -4.24 1.79
C ALA A 164 -1.10 -3.76 0.96
N ILE A 165 -0.35 -2.78 1.46
CA ILE A 165 0.79 -2.22 0.73
C ILE A 165 1.93 -3.23 0.65
N SER A 166 2.26 -3.94 1.74
CA SER A 166 3.35 -4.92 1.74
C SER A 166 3.07 -6.09 0.79
N PHE A 167 1.82 -6.58 0.76
CA PHE A 167 1.42 -7.63 -0.17
C PHE A 167 1.59 -7.20 -1.63
N ALA A 168 1.07 -6.02 -1.97
CA ALA A 168 1.18 -5.49 -3.32
C ALA A 168 2.64 -5.19 -3.71
N ALA A 169 3.45 -4.71 -2.77
CA ALA A 169 4.87 -4.48 -2.97
C ALA A 169 5.60 -5.78 -3.30
N ASN A 170 5.39 -6.84 -2.52
CA ASN A 170 5.98 -8.16 -2.77
C ASN A 170 5.55 -8.76 -4.12
N MET A 171 4.27 -8.63 -4.49
CA MET A 171 3.77 -9.03 -5.81
C MET A 171 4.43 -8.24 -6.95
N SER A 172 4.68 -6.94 -6.74
CA SER A 172 5.37 -6.11 -7.71
C SER A 172 6.87 -6.45 -7.82
N PHE A 173 7.53 -6.77 -6.70
CA PHE A 173 8.92 -7.26 -6.68
C PHE A 173 9.06 -8.56 -7.44
N LEU A 174 8.13 -9.50 -7.25
CA LEU A 174 8.06 -10.72 -8.06
C LEU A 174 7.92 -10.40 -9.55
N ALA A 175 7.06 -9.45 -9.92
CA ALA A 175 6.93 -9.02 -11.31
C ALA A 175 8.25 -8.45 -11.85
N ILE A 176 8.94 -7.60 -11.08
CA ILE A 176 10.24 -6.99 -11.44
C ILE A 176 11.32 -8.06 -11.63
N LEU A 177 11.44 -9.02 -10.70
CA LEU A 177 12.38 -10.15 -10.78
C LEU A 177 12.12 -11.07 -11.97
N CYS A 178 10.85 -11.19 -12.35
CA CYS A 178 10.44 -12.01 -13.48
C CYS A 178 10.53 -11.27 -14.82
N SER A 179 10.71 -9.95 -14.80
CA SER A 179 10.73 -9.08 -15.98
C SER A 179 12.17 -8.80 -16.44
N LYS A 180 12.34 -8.67 -17.77
CA LYS A 180 13.62 -8.37 -18.39
C LYS A 180 13.91 -6.88 -18.42
N VAL A 181 15.19 -6.53 -18.34
CA VAL A 181 15.65 -5.22 -18.82
C VAL A 181 15.87 -5.37 -20.33
N PRO A 182 15.17 -4.61 -21.20
CA PRO A 182 15.41 -4.66 -22.63
C PRO A 182 16.88 -4.35 -22.91
N THR A 183 17.61 -5.27 -23.53
CA THR A 183 18.97 -4.99 -24.00
C THR A 183 18.86 -3.87 -25.04
N PRO A 184 19.61 -2.76 -24.93
CA PRO A 184 19.64 -1.77 -25.98
C PRO A 184 20.09 -2.48 -27.26
N ALA A 185 19.24 -2.52 -28.27
CA ALA A 185 19.65 -2.94 -29.59
C ALA A 185 20.86 -2.08 -29.96
N VAL A 186 21.97 -2.70 -30.33
CA VAL A 186 23.17 -2.01 -30.80
C VAL A 186 22.83 -1.35 -32.14
N SER A 187 22.17 -0.20 -32.05
CA SER A 187 22.04 0.77 -33.13
C SER A 187 23.44 1.37 -33.30
N LYS A 188 24.19 0.84 -34.27
CA LYS A 188 25.39 1.49 -34.80
C LYS A 188 24.99 2.75 -35.58
N SER A 189 24.40 3.74 -34.92
CA SER A 189 24.22 5.11 -35.44
C SER A 189 23.64 6.01 -34.34
N GLN A 190 24.50 6.53 -33.46
CA GLN A 190 24.38 7.87 -32.87
C GLN A 190 25.54 8.10 -31.89
N LYS A 191 26.74 8.18 -32.45
CA LYS A 191 27.84 8.92 -31.84
C LYS A 191 27.67 10.38 -32.28
N ASN A 192 26.66 11.07 -31.73
CA ASN A 192 26.59 12.54 -31.69
C ASN A 192 25.31 12.99 -30.96
N ARG A 193 25.52 13.89 -29.98
CA ARG A 193 24.55 14.79 -29.35
C ARG A 193 23.37 14.14 -28.63
N ASP A 194 23.56 13.96 -27.33
CA ASP A 194 22.89 14.84 -26.37
C ASP A 194 23.54 14.61 -24.99
N GLU A 195 24.57 15.43 -24.68
CA GLU A 195 24.82 15.87 -23.30
C GLU A 195 23.60 16.69 -22.87
N THR A 196 22.47 16.02 -22.71
CA THR A 196 21.26 16.59 -22.17
C THR A 196 21.53 16.70 -20.69
N ASN A 197 21.77 17.93 -20.23
CA ASN A 197 21.82 18.26 -18.82
C ASN A 197 20.69 17.48 -18.13
N PRO A 198 21.01 16.55 -17.19
CA PRO A 198 19.97 15.84 -16.48
C PRO A 198 19.08 16.90 -15.84
N ALA A 199 17.77 16.77 -16.03
CA ALA A 199 16.84 17.69 -15.38
C ALA A 199 17.20 17.74 -13.89
N VAL A 200 17.47 18.94 -13.38
CA VAL A 200 17.94 19.14 -11.99
C VAL A 200 16.95 18.54 -10.98
N VAL A 201 15.69 18.36 -11.38
CA VAL A 201 14.62 17.82 -10.54
C VAL A 201 13.84 16.74 -11.30
N SER A 202 13.83 15.53 -10.75
CA SER A 202 12.95 14.45 -11.22
C SER A 202 11.52 14.69 -10.75
N TRP A 203 10.54 14.58 -11.66
CA TRP A 203 9.12 14.69 -11.29
C TRP A 203 8.65 13.58 -10.35
N HIS A 204 9.30 12.41 -10.36
CA HIS A 204 9.02 11.37 -9.38
C HIS A 204 9.37 11.82 -7.96
N THR A 205 10.48 12.54 -7.79
CA THR A 205 10.87 13.13 -6.49
C THR A 205 9.87 14.21 -6.06
N VAL A 206 9.38 15.04 -7.00
CA VAL A 206 8.36 16.05 -6.70
C VAL A 206 7.07 15.40 -6.19
N VAL A 207 6.57 14.37 -6.88
CA VAL A 207 5.38 13.63 -6.45
C VAL A 207 5.59 12.98 -5.08
N LEU A 208 6.77 12.39 -4.83
CA LEU A 208 7.12 11.81 -3.54
C LEU A 208 7.01 12.86 -2.42
N VAL A 209 7.67 14.00 -2.58
CA VAL A 209 7.66 15.08 -1.56
C VAL A 209 6.24 15.60 -1.31
N ILE A 210 5.47 15.87 -2.37
CA ILE A 210 4.09 16.34 -2.23
C ILE A 210 3.22 15.32 -1.47
N THR A 211 3.35 14.04 -1.81
CA THR A 211 2.59 12.96 -1.17
C THR A 211 2.92 12.84 0.31
N LEU A 212 4.21 12.96 0.68
CA LEU A 212 4.66 12.89 2.07
C LEU A 212 4.18 14.10 2.87
N LEU A 213 4.33 15.31 2.35
CA LEU A 213 3.84 16.52 3.00
C LEU A 213 2.32 16.43 3.26
N TRP A 214 1.56 15.98 2.27
CA TRP A 214 0.13 15.75 2.43
C TRP A 214 -0.16 14.71 3.53
N ALA A 215 0.56 13.58 3.53
CA ALA A 215 0.37 12.52 4.51
C ALA A 215 0.61 13.00 5.95
N THR A 216 1.58 13.89 6.18
CA THR A 216 1.86 14.43 7.52
C THR A 216 0.76 15.31 8.10
N ILE A 217 -0.13 15.85 7.26
CA ILE A 217 -1.23 16.73 7.70
C ILE A 217 -2.46 15.91 8.13
N ILE A 218 -2.62 14.67 7.62
CA ILE A 218 -3.81 13.83 7.85
C ILE A 218 -4.14 13.62 9.33
N PRO A 219 -3.19 13.27 10.22
CA PRO A 219 -3.51 13.00 11.62
C PRO A 219 -4.02 14.23 12.39
N ALA A 220 -3.76 15.45 11.91
CA ALA A 220 -4.31 16.67 12.50
C ALA A 220 -5.76 16.95 12.05
N ALA A 221 -6.26 16.22 11.05
CA ALA A 221 -7.56 16.46 10.44
C ALA A 221 -8.60 15.36 10.76
N ILE A 222 -8.37 14.52 11.78
CA ILE A 222 -9.23 13.38 12.14
C ILE A 222 -10.66 13.83 12.47
N ASP A 223 -10.79 14.90 13.24
CA ASP A 223 -12.10 15.45 13.63
C ASP A 223 -12.75 16.29 12.54
N HIS A 224 -12.03 16.56 11.44
CA HIS A 224 -12.53 17.40 10.37
C HIS A 224 -13.55 16.63 9.51
N PRO A 225 -14.70 17.23 9.11
CA PRO A 225 -15.72 16.57 8.29
C PRO A 225 -15.20 16.09 6.92
N ARG A 226 -14.11 16.70 6.44
CA ARG A 226 -13.43 16.32 5.18
C ARG A 226 -12.29 15.32 5.36
N PHE A 227 -12.14 14.69 6.54
CA PHE A 227 -11.09 13.71 6.83
C PHE A 227 -10.93 12.65 5.72
N LEU A 228 -12.02 12.01 5.32
CA LEU A 228 -12.00 10.99 4.26
C LEU A 228 -11.54 11.54 2.90
N SER A 229 -11.93 12.77 2.57
CA SER A 229 -11.49 13.43 1.33
C SER A 229 -10.01 13.79 1.37
N LEU A 230 -9.49 14.20 2.53
CA LEU A 230 -8.07 14.45 2.73
C LEU A 230 -7.25 13.17 2.63
N LEU A 231 -7.76 12.08 3.20
CA LEU A 231 -7.15 10.75 3.13
C LEU A 231 -7.12 10.21 1.70
N LEU A 232 -8.14 10.50 0.88
CA LEU A 232 -8.18 10.12 -0.53
C LEU A 232 -7.03 10.72 -1.36
N GLY A 233 -6.50 11.89 -0.97
CA GLY A 233 -5.43 12.58 -1.70
C GLY A 233 -4.20 11.70 -1.94
N PRO A 234 -3.51 11.21 -0.89
CA PRO A 234 -2.38 10.29 -1.04
C PRO A 234 -2.69 9.00 -1.80
N HIS A 235 -3.92 8.46 -1.65
CA HIS A 235 -4.34 7.28 -2.41
C HIS A 235 -4.37 7.55 -3.92
N LEU A 236 -4.82 8.74 -4.34
CA LEU A 236 -4.81 9.15 -5.75
C LEU A 236 -3.38 9.49 -6.22
N LEU A 237 -2.60 10.18 -5.40
CA LEU A 237 -1.21 10.54 -5.71
C LEU A 237 -0.32 9.31 -5.89
N ALA A 238 -0.62 8.19 -5.25
CA ALA A 238 0.09 6.92 -5.47
C ALA A 238 0.04 6.45 -6.94
N PHE A 239 -0.93 6.88 -7.75
CA PHE A 239 -0.99 6.59 -9.18
C PHE A 239 -0.22 7.61 -10.04
N ALA A 240 0.09 8.79 -9.51
CA ALA A 240 0.69 9.87 -10.27
C ALA A 240 2.02 9.48 -10.94
N PRO A 241 2.95 8.74 -10.31
CA PRO A 241 4.19 8.33 -10.98
C PRO A 241 3.94 7.49 -12.25
N LEU A 242 2.92 6.63 -12.24
CA LEU A 242 2.54 5.81 -13.39
C LEU A 242 1.89 6.62 -14.51
N VAL A 243 1.12 7.65 -14.15
CA VAL A 243 0.54 8.59 -15.13
C VAL A 243 1.63 9.43 -15.78
N LEU A 244 2.57 9.95 -14.98
CA LEU A 244 3.70 10.74 -15.47
C LEU A 244 4.55 9.96 -16.48
N ASN A 245 4.76 8.66 -16.26
CA ASN A 245 5.47 7.80 -17.22
C ASN A 245 4.83 7.72 -18.62
N LYS A 246 3.54 8.05 -18.75
CA LYS A 246 2.83 8.09 -20.04
C LYS A 246 2.79 9.47 -20.67
N VAL A 247 2.92 10.53 -19.86
CA VAL A 247 2.70 11.91 -20.28
C VAL A 247 4.02 12.65 -20.50
N LEU A 248 5.03 12.39 -19.67
CA LEU A 248 6.30 13.11 -19.71
C LEU A 248 7.40 12.30 -20.42
N PRO A 249 8.32 12.96 -21.15
CA PRO A 249 9.53 12.35 -21.66
C PRO A 249 10.42 11.76 -20.55
N SER A 250 11.11 10.65 -20.83
CA SER A 250 11.98 9.95 -19.87
C SER A 250 13.08 10.82 -19.25
N ARG A 251 13.54 11.88 -19.92
CA ARG A 251 14.54 12.81 -19.38
C ARG A 251 14.11 13.55 -18.10
N PHE A 252 12.80 13.64 -17.87
CA PHE A 252 12.21 14.31 -16.70
C PHE A 252 11.78 13.32 -15.60
N LEU A 253 11.91 12.02 -15.87
CA LEU A 253 11.50 10.93 -15.02
C LEU A 253 12.75 10.22 -14.54
N GLY A 254 12.99 10.26 -13.23
CA GLY A 254 14.17 9.65 -12.64
C GLY A 254 13.80 8.99 -11.33
N GLU A 255 14.23 7.75 -11.14
CA GLU A 255 14.09 7.08 -9.86
C GLU A 255 14.81 7.90 -8.78
N PRO A 256 14.14 8.28 -7.67
CA PRO A 256 14.82 8.92 -6.56
C PRO A 256 15.94 8.01 -6.06
N GLY A 257 17.13 8.58 -5.87
CA GLY A 257 18.25 7.86 -5.29
C GLY A 257 17.88 7.25 -3.94
N TRP A 258 18.58 6.18 -3.56
CA TRP A 258 18.33 5.48 -2.29
C TRP A 258 18.34 6.44 -1.08
N TYR A 259 19.19 7.47 -1.12
CA TYR A 259 19.27 8.50 -0.09
C TYR A 259 17.96 9.30 0.06
N TRP A 260 17.26 9.62 -1.03
CA TRP A 260 15.95 10.29 -0.98
C TRP A 260 14.88 9.38 -0.37
N LYS A 261 14.91 8.08 -0.69
CA LYS A 261 13.99 7.09 -0.10
C LYS A 261 14.26 6.87 1.39
N ALA A 262 15.53 6.83 1.79
CA ALA A 262 15.92 6.75 3.19
C ALA A 262 15.54 8.03 3.95
N ALA A 263 15.83 9.20 3.38
CA ALA A 263 15.48 10.49 3.96
C ALA A 263 13.96 10.67 4.10
N SER A 264 13.16 10.23 3.13
CA SER A 264 11.71 10.29 3.24
C SER A 264 11.17 9.39 4.35
N MET A 265 11.69 8.16 4.49
CA MET A 265 11.30 7.28 5.60
C MET A 265 11.76 7.82 6.95
N ALA A 266 12.98 8.37 7.03
CA ALA A 266 13.48 9.03 8.24
C ALA A 266 12.62 10.25 8.62
N TRP A 267 12.18 11.05 7.64
CA TRP A 267 11.24 12.14 7.85
C TRP A 267 9.91 11.64 8.42
N MET A 268 9.31 10.60 7.83
CA MET A 268 8.05 10.05 8.33
C MET A 268 8.19 9.51 9.77
N LEU A 269 9.29 8.82 10.07
CA LEU A 269 9.60 8.36 11.42
C LEU A 269 9.81 9.52 12.39
N ALA A 270 10.49 10.59 11.98
CA ALA A 270 10.71 11.76 12.81
C ALA A 270 9.39 12.48 13.12
N VAL A 271 8.52 12.68 12.13
CA VAL A 271 7.19 13.29 12.34
C VAL A 271 6.32 12.42 13.25
N ALA A 272 6.29 11.11 13.00
CA ALA A 272 5.58 10.14 13.83
C ALA A 272 6.08 10.15 15.29
N THR A 273 7.40 10.11 15.48
CA THR A 273 8.04 10.09 16.81
C THR A 273 7.83 11.41 17.55
N LYS A 274 7.96 12.54 16.84
CA LYS A 274 7.67 13.85 17.41
C LYS A 274 6.25 13.90 17.98
N ARG A 275 5.26 13.35 17.28
CA ARG A 275 3.88 13.32 17.77
C ARG A 275 3.72 12.51 19.06
N VAL A 276 4.38 11.36 19.16
CA VAL A 276 4.39 10.55 20.41
C VAL A 276 4.96 11.36 21.57
N VAL A 277 6.08 12.06 21.33
CA VAL A 277 6.75 12.89 22.35
C VAL A 277 5.92 14.11 22.72
N ASP A 278 5.30 14.79 21.75
CA ASP A 278 4.44 15.96 21.97
C ASP A 278 3.19 15.61 22.81
N GLU A 279 2.70 14.37 22.72
CA GLU A 279 1.62 13.84 23.57
C GLU A 279 2.11 13.38 24.96
N GLY A 280 3.41 13.45 25.24
CA GLY A 280 4.01 13.05 26.52
C GLY A 280 4.12 11.53 26.70
N GLU A 281 3.93 10.75 25.64
CA GLU A 281 3.90 9.29 25.69
C GLU A 281 5.29 8.68 25.50
N ALA A 282 5.53 7.53 26.12
CA ALA A 282 6.77 6.77 25.94
C ALA A 282 6.75 5.94 24.66
N LEU A 283 7.91 5.76 24.01
CA LEU A 283 8.03 4.88 22.83
C LEU A 283 7.65 3.42 23.11
N GLU A 284 7.74 2.96 24.36
CA GLU A 284 7.26 1.62 24.74
C GLU A 284 5.75 1.45 24.47
N ILE A 285 4.98 2.54 24.60
CA ILE A 285 3.53 2.55 24.40
C ILE A 285 3.21 2.30 22.92
N VAL A 286 4.05 2.76 21.99
CA VAL A 286 3.92 2.48 20.55
C VAL A 286 3.90 0.98 20.25
N LEU A 287 4.69 0.18 20.98
CA LEU A 287 4.69 -1.27 20.82
C LEU A 287 3.43 -1.90 21.42
N LYS A 288 2.92 -1.37 22.53
CA LYS A 288 1.67 -1.84 23.15
C LYS A 288 0.47 -1.55 22.26
N THR A 289 0.42 -0.37 21.62
CA THR A 289 -0.70 0.01 20.74
C THR A 289 -0.88 -0.90 19.54
N LEU A 290 0.18 -1.61 19.11
CA LEU A 290 0.11 -2.58 18.02
C LEU A 290 -0.97 -3.65 18.25
N TYR A 291 -1.28 -4.00 19.50
CA TYR A 291 -2.26 -5.05 19.84
C TYR A 291 -3.50 -4.54 20.57
N GLU A 292 -3.59 -3.23 20.85
CA GLU A 292 -4.76 -2.65 21.52
C GLU A 292 -6.02 -2.70 20.68
N HIS A 293 -5.88 -2.48 19.38
CA HIS A 293 -7.01 -2.39 18.47
C HIS A 293 -6.71 -3.12 17.16
N PRO A 294 -7.61 -3.99 16.66
CA PRO A 294 -7.33 -4.82 15.49
C PRO A 294 -7.06 -4.02 14.20
N ALA A 295 -7.65 -2.83 14.05
CA ALA A 295 -7.30 -1.95 12.93
C ALA A 295 -5.84 -1.45 13.00
N VAL A 296 -5.36 -1.13 14.22
CA VAL A 296 -3.96 -0.72 14.44
C VAL A 296 -3.04 -1.91 14.17
N SER A 297 -3.41 -3.10 14.65
CA SER A 297 -2.67 -4.33 14.36
C SER A 297 -2.57 -4.58 12.85
N SER A 298 -3.67 -4.42 12.11
CA SER A 298 -3.69 -4.63 10.66
C SER A 298 -2.70 -3.71 9.94
N VAL A 299 -2.69 -2.42 10.28
CA VAL A 299 -1.79 -1.44 9.66
C VAL A 299 -0.34 -1.63 10.15
N GLY A 300 -0.14 -1.84 11.45
CA GLY A 300 1.18 -2.03 12.03
C GLY A 300 1.89 -3.29 11.52
N TRP A 301 1.18 -4.40 11.36
CA TRP A 301 1.75 -5.59 10.71
C TRP A 301 2.04 -5.39 9.23
N ASP A 302 1.22 -4.61 8.50
CA ASP A 302 1.54 -4.21 7.13
C ASP A 302 2.85 -3.40 7.08
N VAL A 303 3.06 -2.48 8.02
CA VAL A 303 4.31 -1.70 8.17
C VAL A 303 5.51 -2.60 8.48
N ILE A 304 5.38 -3.54 9.41
CA ILE A 304 6.45 -4.51 9.73
C ILE A 304 6.81 -5.31 8.47
N CYS A 305 5.80 -5.83 7.75
CA CYS A 305 6.03 -6.54 6.51
C CYS A 305 6.65 -5.66 5.43
N CYS A 306 6.29 -4.38 5.33
CA CYS A 306 6.92 -3.40 4.43
C CYS A 306 8.40 -3.21 4.75
N TRP A 307 8.77 -3.06 6.03
CA TRP A 307 10.17 -2.96 6.46
C TRP A 307 10.96 -4.22 6.09
N VAL A 308 10.44 -5.40 6.44
CA VAL A 308 11.09 -6.69 6.13
C VAL A 308 11.26 -6.87 4.62
N SER A 309 10.21 -6.56 3.84
CA SER A 309 10.24 -6.71 2.38
C SER A 309 11.19 -5.72 1.71
N SER A 310 11.24 -4.48 2.20
CA SER A 310 12.15 -3.46 1.69
C SER A 310 13.61 -3.82 2.03
N ALA A 311 13.87 -4.26 3.27
CA ALA A 311 15.20 -4.73 3.68
C ALA A 311 15.64 -5.94 2.84
N ALA A 312 14.77 -6.93 2.62
CA ALA A 312 15.04 -8.06 1.76
C ALA A 312 15.35 -7.62 0.31
N TRP A 313 14.63 -6.65 -0.23
CA TRP A 313 14.89 -6.09 -1.56
C TRP A 313 16.28 -5.48 -1.69
N PHE A 314 16.71 -4.69 -0.69
CA PHE A 314 18.05 -4.12 -0.69
C PHE A 314 19.15 -5.17 -0.48
N LEU A 315 18.94 -6.16 0.39
CA LEU A 315 19.95 -7.19 0.70
C LEU A 315 20.15 -8.21 -0.44
N ILE A 316 19.10 -8.53 -1.19
CA ILE A 316 19.16 -9.50 -2.28
C ILE A 316 19.88 -8.91 -3.52
N GLY A 317 20.16 -7.60 -3.54
CA GLY A 317 21.03 -6.96 -4.53
C GLY A 317 20.42 -6.88 -5.93
N THR A 318 19.14 -6.52 -6.01
CA THR A 318 18.41 -6.39 -7.29
C THR A 318 18.38 -4.99 -7.88
N ASP A 319 19.04 -4.04 -7.22
CA ASP A 319 19.31 -2.66 -7.67
C ASP A 319 20.81 -2.41 -7.83
#